data_AF-A0A359HHE5-F1
#
_entry.id   AF-A0A359HHE5-F1
#
_cell.length_a   1.000
_cell.length_b   1.000
_cell.length_c   1.000
_cell.angle_alpha   90.00
_cell.angle_beta   90.00
_cell.angle_gamma   90.00
#
_symmetry.space_group_name_H-M   'P 1'
#
loop_
_entity.id
_entity.type
_entity.pdbx_description
1 polymer ?
#
loop_
_entity_poly.entity_id
_entity_poly.type
_entity_poly.pdbx_seq_one_letter_code
_entity_poly.pdbx_strand_id
1 'polypeptide(L)'
;MHIHAGDFLGIIGKSGAGKSTLLNMITGVDHLTSGQVTIRTGEHETSIHDLDENALALWRGQNMGVVYQSFQLLPMLNLIENVMLPMDLCGLYNRRKSRQRALELLELVELGEHAHKPPVFISGGQQQRVAIA
;
A
#
# COMPACT_ATOMS: atom_id res chain seq x y z
N MET A 1 15.15 11.02 -11.55
CA MET A 1 15.40 10.04 -10.47
C MET A 1 15.09 8.68 -11.04
N HIS A 2 16.00 7.71 -10.90
CA HIS A 2 15.76 6.34 -11.36
C HIS A 2 15.93 5.41 -10.15
N ILE A 3 14.98 4.50 -9.99
CA ILE A 3 14.96 3.50 -8.93
C ILE A 3 14.79 2.15 -9.62
N HIS A 4 15.66 1.20 -9.33
CA HIS A 4 15.63 -0.13 -9.90
C HIS A 4 14.87 -1.09 -8.98
N ALA A 5 14.37 -2.19 -9.56
CA ALA A 5 13.71 -3.22 -8.77
C ALA A 5 14.68 -3.80 -7.73
N GLY A 6 14.24 -3.87 -6.48
CA GLY A 6 15.06 -4.33 -5.35
C GLY A 6 15.84 -3.24 -4.62
N ASP A 7 15.83 -2.00 -5.12
CA ASP A 7 16.48 -0.89 -4.41
C ASP A 7 15.76 -0.56 -3.09
N PHE A 8 16.56 -0.27 -2.05
CA PHE A 8 16.09 0.27 -0.79
C PHE A 8 16.63 1.70 -0.61
N LEU A 9 15.75 2.68 -0.71
CA LEU A 9 16.12 4.10 -0.77
C LEU A 9 15.49 4.91 0.37
N GLY A 10 16.28 5.82 0.95
CA GLY A 10 15.79 6.84 1.89
C GLY A 10 15.80 8.24 1.27
N ILE A 11 14.72 8.99 1.46
CA ILE A 11 14.62 10.41 1.06
C ILE A 11 14.64 11.27 2.32
N ILE A 12 15.70 12.07 2.49
CA ILE A 12 15.96 12.86 3.69
C ILE A 12 16.02 14.35 3.33
N GLY A 13 15.47 15.21 4.20
CA GLY A 13 15.48 16.66 4.00
C GLY A 13 14.64 17.39 5.04
N LYS A 14 14.86 18.70 5.18
CA LYS A 14 14.14 19.57 6.14
C LYS A 14 12.62 19.54 5.91
N SER A 15 11.84 19.94 6.92
CA SER A 15 10.40 20.16 6.72
C SER A 15 10.17 21.19 5.60
N GLY A 16 9.16 20.96 4.76
CA GLY A 16 8.88 21.81 3.59
C GLY A 16 9.75 21.53 2.36
N ALA A 17 10.74 20.64 2.41
CA ALA A 17 11.58 20.30 1.24
C ALA A 17 10.86 19.49 0.13
N GLY A 18 9.53 19.32 0.20
CA GLY A 18 8.73 18.62 -0.82
C GLY A 18 8.75 17.10 -0.76
N LYS A 19 9.27 16.47 0.31
CA LYS A 19 9.35 15.00 0.43
C LYS A 19 7.99 14.30 0.32
N SER A 20 7.00 14.79 1.07
CA SER A 20 5.64 14.23 1.04
C SER A 20 4.99 14.48 -0.32
N THR A 21 5.21 15.64 -0.92
CA THR A 21 4.73 15.95 -2.27
C THR A 21 5.33 14.99 -3.30
N LEU A 22 6.64 14.74 -3.24
CA LEU A 22 7.32 13.77 -4.12
C LEU A 22 6.75 12.36 -3.94
N LEU A 23 6.57 11.89 -2.70
CA LEU A 23 5.97 10.59 -2.44
C LEU A 23 4.53 10.52 -2.97
N ASN A 24 3.72 11.57 -2.77
CA ASN A 24 2.34 11.62 -3.27
C ASN A 24 2.27 11.64 -4.81
N MET A 25 3.22 12.30 -5.48
CA MET A 25 3.32 12.24 -6.94
C MET A 25 3.69 10.82 -7.40
N ILE A 26 4.68 10.17 -6.76
CA ILE A 26 5.07 8.78 -7.08
C ILE A 26 3.91 7.80 -6.86
N THR A 27 3.10 8.02 -5.82
CA THR A 27 1.94 7.17 -5.54
C THR A 27 0.71 7.55 -6.37
N GLY A 28 0.77 8.60 -7.19
CA GLY A 28 -0.37 9.08 -7.98
C GLY A 28 -1.52 9.62 -7.12
N VAL A 29 -1.25 10.06 -5.90
CA VAL A 29 -2.22 10.75 -5.01
C VAL A 29 -2.28 12.24 -5.35
N ASP A 30 -1.18 12.80 -5.83
CA ASP A 30 -1.08 14.20 -6.26
C ASP A 30 -0.68 14.27 -7.74
N HIS A 31 -0.96 15.38 -8.41
CA HIS A 31 -0.73 15.53 -9.85
C HIS A 31 0.56 16.31 -10.15
N LEU A 32 1.22 15.92 -11.24
CA LEU A 32 2.34 16.68 -11.78
C LEU A 32 1.87 18.00 -12.37
N THR A 33 2.60 19.08 -12.10
CA THR A 33 2.48 20.31 -12.89
C THR A 33 3.18 20.17 -14.25
N SER A 34 4.31 19.45 -14.28
CA SER A 34 5.07 19.12 -15.49
C SER A 34 5.98 17.91 -15.25
N GLY A 35 6.48 17.30 -16.33
CA GLY A 35 7.31 16.09 -16.27
C GLY A 35 6.49 14.81 -16.33
N GLN A 36 7.08 13.70 -15.89
CA GLN A 36 6.46 12.38 -15.95
C GLN A 36 6.95 11.48 -14.82
N VAL A 37 6.09 10.59 -14.36
CA VAL A 37 6.45 9.44 -13.51
C VAL A 37 6.06 8.17 -14.25
N THR A 38 7.06 7.34 -14.56
CA THR A 38 6.86 6.03 -15.17
C THR A 38 7.24 4.93 -14.20
N ILE A 39 6.41 3.89 -14.12
CA ILE A 39 6.63 2.73 -13.25
C ILE A 39 6.54 1.47 -14.10
N ARG A 40 7.55 0.60 -13.94
CA ARG A 40 7.62 -0.68 -14.64
C ARG A 40 7.09 -1.81 -13.78
N THR A 41 6.12 -2.55 -14.30
CA THR A 41 5.51 -3.72 -13.64
C THR A 41 5.64 -4.93 -14.56
N GLY A 42 6.59 -5.82 -14.23
CA GLY A 42 7.01 -6.88 -15.15
C GLY A 42 7.63 -6.29 -16.42
N GLU A 43 7.07 -6.63 -17.58
CA GLU A 43 7.51 -6.13 -18.89
C GLU A 43 6.82 -4.82 -19.31
N HIS A 44 5.82 -4.36 -18.57
CA HIS A 44 5.04 -3.18 -18.93
C HIS A 44 5.58 -1.93 -18.23
N GLU A 45 5.67 -0.82 -18.97
CA GLU A 45 5.96 0.50 -18.41
C GLU A 45 4.69 1.36 -18.47
N THR A 46 4.31 1.93 -17.33
CA THR A 46 3.09 2.73 -17.19
C THR A 46 3.44 4.15 -16.78
N SER A 47 2.97 5.13 -17.53
CA SER A 47 2.98 6.54 -17.13
C SER A 47 1.76 6.82 -16.25
N ILE A 48 1.97 6.89 -14.94
CA ILE A 48 0.84 6.82 -13.98
C ILE A 48 -0.06 8.07 -14.01
N HIS A 49 0.48 9.22 -14.41
CA HIS A 49 -0.30 10.48 -14.50
C HIS A 49 -1.06 10.64 -15.82
N ASP A 50 -0.89 9.70 -16.77
CA ASP A 50 -1.68 9.65 -18.00
C ASP A 50 -2.93 8.79 -17.85
N LEU A 51 -3.03 8.03 -16.74
CA LEU A 51 -4.22 7.26 -16.38
C LEU A 51 -5.30 8.19 -15.81
N ASP A 52 -6.57 7.89 -16.10
CA ASP A 52 -7.68 8.49 -15.36
C ASP A 52 -7.74 7.98 -13.92
N GLU A 53 -8.53 8.63 -13.06
CA GLU A 53 -8.57 8.30 -11.63
C GLU A 53 -8.99 6.84 -11.36
N ASN A 54 -9.91 6.29 -12.15
CA ASN A 54 -10.38 4.91 -11.96
C ASN A 54 -9.30 3.90 -12.35
N ALA A 55 -8.65 4.12 -13.50
CA ALA A 55 -7.54 3.29 -13.97
C ALA A 55 -6.34 3.40 -13.02
N LEU A 56 -6.04 4.59 -12.52
CA LEU A 56 -4.97 4.83 -11.56
C LEU A 56 -5.27 4.15 -10.22
N ALA A 57 -6.50 4.22 -9.71
CA ALA A 57 -6.89 3.54 -8.48
C ALA A 57 -6.73 2.01 -8.56
N LEU A 58 -7.19 1.40 -9.66
CA LEU A 58 -7.00 -0.03 -9.91
C LEU A 58 -5.51 -0.38 -10.05
N TRP A 59 -4.75 0.41 -10.80
CA TRP A 59 -3.32 0.22 -10.98
C TRP A 59 -2.57 0.31 -9.64
N ARG A 60 -2.88 1.29 -8.78
CA ARG A 60 -2.31 1.43 -7.43
C ARG A 60 -2.59 0.17 -6.60
N GLY A 61 -3.85 -0.25 -6.55
CA GLY A 61 -4.26 -1.43 -5.76
C GLY A 61 -3.63 -2.75 -6.20
N GLN A 62 -3.14 -2.85 -7.44
CA GLN A 62 -2.50 -4.06 -7.97
C GLN A 62 -0.98 -4.02 -7.91
N ASN A 63 -0.37 -2.83 -7.92
CA ASN A 63 1.07 -2.68 -8.15
C ASN A 63 1.82 -1.95 -7.02
N MET A 64 1.10 -1.38 -6.05
CA MET A 64 1.71 -0.49 -5.05
C MET A 64 1.16 -0.73 -3.64
N GLY A 65 2.06 -0.96 -2.69
CA GLY A 65 1.78 -0.91 -1.25
C GLY A 65 2.26 0.41 -0.65
N VAL A 66 1.45 1.01 0.22
CA VAL A 66 1.81 2.25 0.93
C VAL A 66 1.59 2.04 2.43
N VAL A 67 2.63 2.30 3.21
CA VAL A 67 2.59 2.19 4.67
C VAL A 67 2.81 3.57 5.29
N TYR A 68 1.83 4.03 6.07
CA TYR A 68 1.85 5.34 6.72
C TYR A 68 2.37 5.27 8.14
N GLN A 69 2.88 6.39 8.65
CA GLN A 69 3.35 6.50 10.04
C GLN A 69 2.25 6.23 11.08
N SER A 70 0.98 6.46 10.73
CA SER A 70 -0.18 6.27 11.62
C SER A 70 -0.95 4.95 11.35
N PHE A 71 -0.34 3.98 10.66
CA PHE A 71 -0.86 2.65 10.31
C PHE A 71 -2.11 2.61 9.39
N GLN A 72 -3.02 3.58 9.50
CA GLN A 72 -4.27 3.72 8.75
C GLN A 72 -5.17 2.46 8.72
N LEU A 73 -5.13 1.63 9.77
CA LEU A 73 -6.06 0.51 9.92
C LEU A 73 -7.48 1.04 10.21
N LEU A 74 -8.49 0.45 9.56
CA LEU A 74 -9.89 0.73 9.81
C LEU A 74 -10.31 0.08 11.15
N PRO A 75 -10.71 0.87 12.16
CA PRO A 75 -10.97 0.37 13.50
C PRO A 75 -12.23 -0.49 13.61
N MET A 76 -13.13 -0.38 12.63
CA MET A 76 -14.38 -1.16 12.55
C MET A 76 -14.17 -2.56 11.99
N LEU A 77 -13.00 -2.82 11.40
CA LEU A 77 -12.62 -4.11 10.83
C LEU A 77 -11.64 -4.82 11.76
N ASN A 78 -11.65 -6.15 11.77
CA ASN A 78 -10.56 -6.93 12.38
C ASN A 78 -9.31 -6.94 11.48
N LEU A 79 -8.20 -7.51 11.97
CA LEU A 79 -6.93 -7.47 11.23
C LEU A 79 -7.02 -8.17 9.88
N ILE A 80 -7.66 -9.34 9.81
CA ILE A 80 -7.79 -10.07 8.54
C ILE A 80 -8.66 -9.32 7.54
N GLU A 81 -9.71 -8.63 7.99
CA GLU A 81 -10.54 -7.77 7.14
C GLU A 81 -9.77 -6.56 6.61
N ASN A 82 -8.91 -5.94 7.43
CA ASN A 82 -8.03 -4.86 6.98
C ASN A 82 -7.09 -5.34 5.87
N VAL A 83 -6.46 -6.53 6.02
CA VAL A 83 -5.54 -7.10 5.03
C VAL A 83 -6.28 -7.57 3.76
N MET A 84 -7.53 -8.01 3.87
CA MET A 84 -8.35 -8.38 2.71
C MET A 84 -8.86 -7.18 1.92
N LEU A 85 -9.05 -6.02 2.55
CA LEU A 85 -9.72 -4.86 1.96
C LEU A 85 -9.08 -4.40 0.64
N PRO A 86 -7.74 -4.27 0.51
CA PRO A 86 -7.12 -3.89 -0.76
C PRO A 86 -7.46 -4.84 -1.91
N MET A 87 -7.59 -6.16 -1.64
CA MET A 87 -7.96 -7.15 -2.66
C MET A 87 -9.38 -6.93 -3.19
N ASP A 88 -10.28 -6.44 -2.35
CA ASP A 88 -11.64 -6.07 -2.74
C ASP A 88 -11.66 -4.80 -3.58
N LEU A 89 -10.94 -3.77 -3.13
CA LEU A 89 -10.86 -2.50 -3.82
C LEU A 89 -10.21 -2.60 -5.22
N CYS A 90 -9.34 -3.59 -5.46
CA CYS A 90 -8.71 -3.81 -6.76
C CYS A 90 -9.36 -4.91 -7.62
N GLY A 91 -10.56 -5.38 -7.23
CA GLY A 91 -11.35 -6.34 -8.01
C GLY A 91 -10.80 -7.77 -8.00
N LEU A 92 -9.91 -8.09 -7.06
CA LEU A 92 -9.28 -9.40 -6.90
C LEU A 92 -9.93 -10.25 -5.79
N TYR A 93 -11.02 -9.77 -5.19
CA TYR A 93 -11.64 -10.46 -4.06
C TYR A 93 -12.27 -11.79 -4.47
N ASN A 94 -11.86 -12.82 -3.76
CA ASN A 94 -12.50 -14.11 -3.74
C ASN A 94 -12.57 -14.58 -2.30
N ARG A 95 -13.78 -14.74 -1.76
CA ARG A 95 -14.00 -15.02 -0.33
C ARG A 95 -13.07 -16.07 0.28
N ARG A 96 -12.82 -17.18 -0.43
CA ARG A 96 -11.94 -18.24 0.08
C ARG A 96 -10.46 -17.88 -0.11
N LYS A 97 -10.06 -17.48 -1.32
CA LYS A 97 -8.64 -17.20 -1.64
C LYS A 97 -8.12 -15.96 -0.92
N SER A 98 -8.90 -14.88 -0.88
CA SER A 98 -8.52 -13.63 -0.20
C SER A 98 -8.37 -13.84 1.30
N ARG A 99 -9.29 -14.59 1.93
CA ARG A 99 -9.17 -14.93 3.36
C ARG A 99 -7.92 -15.77 3.63
N GLN A 100 -7.66 -16.78 2.81
CA GLN A 100 -6.47 -17.60 2.95
C GLN A 100 -5.20 -16.76 2.79
N ARG A 101 -5.13 -15.93 1.75
CA ARG A 101 -3.99 -15.04 1.50
C ARG A 101 -3.76 -14.06 2.64
N ALA A 102 -4.82 -13.46 3.18
CA ALA A 102 -4.72 -12.54 4.30
C ALA A 102 -4.22 -13.23 5.58
N LEU A 103 -4.59 -14.49 5.82
CA LEU A 103 -4.03 -15.28 6.93
C LEU A 103 -2.53 -15.56 6.72
N GLU A 104 -2.12 -15.99 5.52
CA GLU A 104 -0.70 -16.22 5.19
C GLU A 104 0.16 -14.96 5.38
N LEU A 105 -0.38 -13.80 4.98
CA LEU A 105 0.28 -12.49 5.16
C LEU A 105 0.40 -12.11 6.65
N LEU A 106 -0.67 -12.33 7.43
CA LEU A 106 -0.64 -12.12 8.87
C LEU A 106 0.33 -13.07 9.59
N GLU A 107 0.42 -14.33 9.15
CA GLU A 107 1.41 -15.29 9.66
C GLU A 107 2.85 -14.84 9.37
N LEU A 108 3.12 -14.33 8.16
CA LEU A 108 4.43 -13.82 7.77
C LEU A 108 4.91 -12.67 8.67
N VAL A 109 3.97 -11.88 9.21
CA VAL A 109 4.26 -10.77 10.14
C VAL A 109 4.01 -11.13 11.61
N GLU A 110 3.90 -12.43 11.91
CA GLU A 110 3.77 -13.00 13.26
C GLU A 110 2.48 -12.58 14.00
N LEU A 111 1.38 -12.42 13.26
CA LEU A 111 0.07 -11.99 13.78
C LEU A 111 -1.11 -12.90 13.36
N GLY A 112 -0.85 -14.11 12.85
CA GLY A 112 -1.89 -15.09 12.51
C GLY A 112 -2.89 -15.34 13.66
N GLU A 113 -2.38 -15.54 14.88
CA GLU A 113 -3.18 -15.72 16.11
C GLU A 113 -4.00 -14.48 16.52
N HIS A 114 -3.79 -13.34 15.87
CA HIS A 114 -4.49 -12.08 16.14
C HIS A 114 -5.43 -11.68 15.02
N ALA A 115 -5.56 -12.49 13.96
CA ALA A 115 -6.33 -12.19 12.75
C ALA A 115 -7.72 -11.62 13.02
N HIS A 116 -8.43 -12.13 14.02
CA HIS A 116 -9.80 -11.75 14.34
C HIS A 116 -9.93 -10.64 15.40
N LYS A 117 -8.81 -10.08 15.89
CA LYS A 117 -8.83 -8.96 16.84
C LYS A 117 -9.07 -7.64 16.10
N PRO A 118 -9.82 -6.69 16.71
CA PRO A 118 -9.80 -5.31 16.26
C PRO A 118 -8.43 -4.63 16.49
N PRO A 119 -8.03 -3.64 15.68
CA PRO A 119 -6.73 -2.95 15.79
C PRO A 119 -6.42 -2.38 17.17
N VAL A 120 -7.44 -1.92 17.91
CA VAL A 120 -7.28 -1.35 19.26
C VAL A 120 -6.73 -2.35 20.29
N PHE A 121 -6.79 -3.66 20.01
CA PHE A 121 -6.34 -4.72 20.93
C PHE A 121 -4.90 -5.21 20.67
N ILE A 122 -4.16 -4.53 19.80
CA ILE A 122 -2.75 -4.84 19.51
C ILE A 122 -1.89 -3.58 19.65
N SER A 123 -0.60 -3.76 19.94
CA SER A 123 0.34 -2.65 20.12
C SER A 123 0.58 -1.89 18.81
N GLY A 124 1.04 -0.63 18.88
CA GLY A 124 1.36 0.15 17.67
C GLY A 124 2.38 -0.52 16.75
N GLY A 125 3.39 -1.20 17.31
CA GLY A 125 4.35 -1.99 16.52
C GLY A 125 3.70 -3.18 15.80
N GLN A 126 2.71 -3.81 16.42
CA GLN A 126 1.90 -4.84 15.76
C GLN A 126 1.00 -4.22 14.68
N GLN A 127 0.39 -3.06 14.93
CA GLN A 127 -0.42 -2.36 13.93
C GLN A 127 0.41 -2.00 12.69
N GLN A 128 1.66 -1.55 12.85
CA GLN A 128 2.58 -1.32 11.74
C GLN A 128 2.81 -2.59 10.92
N ARG A 129 2.99 -3.73 11.59
CA ARG A 129 3.17 -5.02 10.91
C ARG A 129 1.93 -5.47 10.15
N VAL A 130 0.74 -5.23 10.69
CA VAL A 130 -0.53 -5.47 9.95
C VAL A 130 -0.63 -4.56 8.74
N ALA A 131 -0.22 -3.30 8.84
CA ALA A 131 -0.25 -2.37 7.71
C ALA A 131 0.76 -2.74 6.59
N ILE A 132 1.78 -3.53 6.90
CA ILE A 132 2.74 -4.08 5.94
C ILE A 132 2.20 -5.35 5.26
N ALA A 133 1.35 -6.11 5.96
CA ALA A 133 0.76 -7.37 5.50
C ALA A 133 -0.31 -7.13 4.42
#